data_AF-A0AAE3U9R0-F1
#
_entry.id   AF-A0AAE3U9R0-F1
#
_cell.length_a   1.000
_cell.length_b   1.000
_cell.length_c   1.000
_cell.angle_alpha   90.00
_cell.angle_beta   90.00
_cell.angle_gamma   90.00
#
_symmetry.space_group_name_H-M   'P 1'
#
loop_
_entity.id
_entity.type
_entity.pdbx_description
1 polymer ?
#
loop_
_entity_poly.entity_id
_entity_poly.type
_entity_poly.pdbx_seq_one_letter_code
_entity_poly.pdbx_strand_id
1 'polypeptide(L)'
;MKNIVFIWAMSLCMVNVYGKGTSKKLFLSSTKKKHTVFIEINDQSAYLFRLGYWNKPMGSSYSLIQTDTLSRQSSIDAYLFIGTNTKIQKDQNKLYVLLSDTPDKKVLKIEIDTVTNETEINQYINNGYWHTNFSTLSVEVNAMYPIDHYSFYEGYRYWDRFTNTQIYYQDFRAFADNKLKIIRDSVIEAKSSRSQLTQHTVNNISTISYTELKNNLIALSDDSERGYFSTIVHAVCMQRTDLLFKLADDNPSLKEKLLYAIQGKESIQKIRAAETNSPFKREVIKDRRQTTAMLIKVGTLYAALGVLVVYLIAR
;
A
#
# COMPACT_ATOMS: atom_id res chain seq x y z
N MET A 1 -1.96 -22.25 64.66
CA MET A 1 -1.21 -22.86 63.54
C MET A 1 -1.81 -22.64 62.14
N LYS A 2 -2.99 -22.01 61.97
CA LYS A 2 -3.56 -21.74 60.64
C LYS A 2 -3.08 -20.43 59.96
N ASN A 3 -2.46 -19.51 60.70
CA ASN A 3 -2.05 -18.20 60.16
C ASN A 3 -0.59 -18.14 59.65
N ILE A 4 0.22 -19.17 59.87
CA ILE A 4 1.63 -19.20 59.42
C ILE A 4 1.71 -19.65 57.94
N VAL A 5 0.81 -20.52 57.49
CA VAL A 5 0.80 -21.04 56.11
C VAL A 5 0.42 -19.95 55.10
N PHE A 6 -0.40 -18.97 55.49
CA PHE A 6 -0.85 -17.90 54.60
C PHE A 6 0.23 -16.85 54.32
N ILE A 7 1.12 -16.60 55.29
CA ILE A 7 2.23 -15.66 55.15
C ILE A 7 3.30 -16.23 54.20
N TRP A 8 3.57 -17.54 54.28
CA TRP A 8 4.49 -18.20 53.35
C TRP A 8 3.97 -18.28 51.91
N ALA A 9 2.66 -18.47 51.72
CA ALA A 9 2.05 -18.47 50.39
C ALA A 9 2.08 -17.08 49.72
N MET A 10 1.91 -15.99 50.47
CA MET A 10 2.08 -14.63 49.92
C MET A 10 3.55 -14.27 49.65
N SER A 11 4.50 -14.74 50.46
CA SER A 11 5.93 -14.54 50.19
C SER A 11 6.41 -15.31 48.96
N LEU A 12 5.90 -16.51 48.67
CA LEU A 12 6.22 -17.23 47.42
C LEU A 12 5.63 -16.58 46.15
N CYS A 13 4.49 -15.91 46.26
CA CYS A 13 3.93 -15.14 45.14
C CYS A 13 4.70 -13.84 44.86
N MET A 14 5.37 -13.25 45.87
CA MET A 14 6.20 -12.05 45.66
C MET A 14 7.61 -12.34 45.13
N VAL A 15 8.15 -13.55 45.35
CA VAL A 15 9.48 -13.93 44.81
C VAL A 15 9.43 -14.16 43.29
N ASN A 16 8.27 -14.51 42.71
CA ASN A 16 8.12 -14.63 41.26
C ASN A 16 7.98 -13.28 40.52
N VAL A 17 7.78 -12.16 41.23
CA VAL A 17 7.68 -10.83 40.60
C VAL A 17 9.06 -10.16 40.41
N TYR A 18 10.08 -10.59 41.16
CA TYR A 18 11.44 -10.05 41.08
C TYR A 18 12.42 -10.90 40.24
N GLY A 19 11.92 -11.95 39.58
CA GLY A 19 12.68 -12.79 38.64
C GLY A 19 12.66 -12.31 37.18
N LYS A 20 12.16 -11.10 36.88
CA LYS A 20 12.46 -10.43 35.59
C LYS A 20 13.88 -9.87 35.67
N GLY A 21 14.87 -10.76 35.66
CA GLY A 21 16.16 -10.40 35.12
C GLY A 21 15.90 -9.80 33.76
N THR A 22 16.29 -8.55 33.56
CA THR A 22 16.29 -7.91 32.25
C THR A 22 17.24 -8.71 31.37
N SER A 23 16.73 -9.77 30.72
CA SER A 23 17.49 -10.56 29.76
C SER A 23 18.07 -9.55 28.77
N LYS A 24 19.39 -9.45 28.72
CA LYS A 24 20.05 -8.42 27.94
C LYS A 24 19.67 -8.64 26.48
N LYS A 25 18.87 -7.73 25.94
CA LYS A 25 18.51 -7.73 24.53
C LYS A 25 19.74 -7.39 23.72
N LEU A 26 19.94 -8.12 22.63
CA LEU A 26 21.05 -7.91 21.71
C LEU A 26 20.49 -7.79 20.30
N PHE A 27 20.79 -6.69 19.61
CA PHE A 27 20.49 -6.57 18.20
C PHE A 27 21.67 -6.99 17.34
N LEU A 28 21.41 -7.84 16.35
CA LEU A 28 22.34 -8.22 15.30
C LEU A 28 21.83 -7.69 13.94
N SER A 29 22.74 -7.38 13.04
CA SER A 29 22.44 -6.99 11.67
C SER A 29 23.39 -7.64 10.67
N SER A 30 22.90 -7.87 9.46
CA SER A 30 23.71 -8.23 8.31
C SER A 30 24.85 -7.22 8.07
N THR A 31 26.07 -7.70 7.90
CA THR A 31 27.24 -6.86 7.61
C THR A 31 27.23 -6.30 6.18
N LYS A 32 26.51 -6.94 5.26
CA LYS A 32 26.44 -6.57 3.83
C LYS A 32 25.08 -6.00 3.46
N LYS A 33 25.07 -4.82 2.83
CA LYS A 33 23.85 -4.12 2.37
C LYS A 33 22.99 -4.88 1.35
N LYS A 34 23.55 -5.90 0.68
CA LYS A 34 22.80 -6.72 -0.31
C LYS A 34 21.65 -7.50 0.33
N HIS A 35 21.79 -7.87 1.60
CA HIS A 35 20.80 -8.67 2.32
C HIS A 35 20.53 -8.03 3.66
N THR A 36 19.51 -7.18 3.77
CA THR A 36 19.17 -6.51 5.02
C THR A 36 18.45 -7.48 5.95
N VAL A 37 19.16 -7.93 6.99
CA VAL A 37 18.61 -8.79 8.05
C VAL A 37 18.87 -8.13 9.39
N PHE A 38 17.83 -8.03 10.22
CA PHE A 38 17.93 -7.62 11.62
C PHE A 38 17.45 -8.76 12.51
N ILE A 39 18.09 -8.93 13.66
CA ILE A 39 17.74 -9.98 14.62
C ILE A 39 17.76 -9.39 16.02
N GLU A 40 16.66 -9.50 16.75
CA GLU A 40 16.66 -9.28 18.20
C GLU A 40 16.88 -10.64 18.88
N ILE A 41 17.88 -10.74 19.75
CA ILE A 41 18.17 -11.94 20.54
C ILE A 41 17.94 -11.64 22.02
N ASN A 42 17.33 -12.60 22.72
CA ASN A 42 17.33 -12.71 24.17
C ASN A 42 17.85 -14.11 24.59
N ASP A 43 17.78 -14.42 25.89
CA ASP A 43 18.37 -15.65 26.43
C ASP A 43 17.79 -16.95 25.87
N GLN A 44 16.54 -16.92 25.39
CA GLN A 44 15.78 -18.11 24.98
C GLN A 44 15.30 -18.07 23.53
N SER A 45 15.10 -16.89 22.95
CA SER A 45 14.58 -16.72 21.61
C SER A 45 15.29 -15.64 20.81
N ALA A 46 15.15 -15.74 19.49
CA ALA A 46 15.55 -14.70 18.55
C ALA A 46 14.39 -14.38 17.60
N TYR A 47 14.23 -13.10 17.27
CA TYR A 47 13.25 -12.61 16.30
C TYR A 47 13.99 -12.04 15.10
N LEU A 48 13.77 -12.64 13.94
CA LEU A 48 14.42 -12.26 12.70
C LEU A 48 13.48 -11.39 11.84
N PHE A 49 14.05 -10.35 11.23
CA PHE A 49 13.42 -9.49 10.25
C PHE A 49 14.29 -9.43 9.00
N ARG A 50 13.77 -9.94 7.88
CA ARG A 50 14.39 -9.79 6.56
C ARG A 50 13.69 -8.68 5.80
N LEU A 51 14.43 -7.64 5.43
CA LEU A 51 13.90 -6.49 4.72
C LEU A 51 14.38 -6.44 3.27
N GLY A 52 13.50 -5.99 2.39
CA GLY A 52 13.81 -5.57 1.02
C GLY A 52 13.84 -4.05 0.94
N TYR A 53 14.74 -3.48 0.15
CA TYR A 53 14.80 -2.04 -0.08
C TYR A 53 14.11 -1.69 -1.40
N TRP A 54 13.25 -0.68 -1.35
CA TRP A 54 12.48 -0.19 -2.49
C TRP A 54 12.79 1.29 -2.69
N ASN A 55 13.27 1.62 -3.90
CA ASN A 55 13.45 3.01 -4.31
C ASN A 55 12.35 3.37 -5.31
N LYS A 56 11.47 4.32 -4.95
CA LYS A 56 10.37 4.81 -5.79
C LYS A 56 10.45 6.33 -5.91
N PRO A 57 9.85 6.94 -6.95
CA PRO A 57 9.84 8.40 -7.12
C PRO A 57 9.25 9.17 -5.92
N MET A 58 8.34 8.53 -5.16
CA MET A 58 7.69 9.10 -3.98
C MET A 58 8.51 8.93 -2.69
N GLY A 59 9.64 8.22 -2.74
CA GLY A 59 10.50 7.97 -1.59
C GLY A 59 11.13 6.58 -1.61
N SER A 60 12.13 6.40 -0.74
CA SER A 60 12.69 5.08 -0.47
C SER A 60 12.07 4.48 0.78
N SER A 61 11.76 3.20 0.74
CA SER A 61 11.25 2.45 1.89
C SER A 61 11.86 1.07 1.98
N TYR A 62 11.61 0.43 3.11
CA TYR A 62 11.80 -0.99 3.30
C TYR A 62 10.45 -1.72 3.20
N SER A 63 10.50 -2.98 2.78
CA SER A 63 9.39 -3.92 2.91
C SER A 63 9.84 -5.11 3.76
N LEU A 64 8.97 -5.57 4.65
CA LEU A 64 9.18 -6.79 5.40
C LEU A 64 8.93 -7.99 4.47
N ILE A 65 10.01 -8.69 4.11
CA ILE A 65 9.94 -9.88 3.24
C ILE A 65 9.56 -11.10 4.07
N GLN A 66 10.19 -11.25 5.22
CA GLN A 66 10.05 -12.42 6.07
C GLN A 66 10.33 -12.06 7.53
N THR A 67 9.56 -12.65 8.42
CA THR A 67 9.90 -12.78 9.83
C THR A 67 10.06 -14.24 10.20
N ASP A 68 10.86 -14.53 11.21
CA ASP A 68 10.94 -15.86 11.81
C ASP A 68 11.19 -15.72 13.32
N THR A 69 10.67 -16.66 14.08
CA THR A 69 10.92 -16.77 15.53
C THR A 69 11.76 -18.01 15.73
N LEU A 70 12.95 -17.84 16.30
CA LEU A 70 13.89 -18.91 16.53
C LEU A 70 13.98 -19.22 18.02
N SER A 71 14.11 -20.49 18.35
CA SER A 71 14.33 -20.96 19.72
C SER A 71 15.77 -21.41 19.90
N ARG A 72 16.36 -21.07 21.03
CA ARG A 72 17.69 -21.54 21.42
C ARG A 72 17.67 -23.05 21.60
N GLN A 73 18.60 -23.75 20.97
CA GLN A 73 18.62 -25.22 20.98
C GLN A 73 19.47 -25.81 22.10
N SER A 74 20.49 -25.08 22.57
CA SER A 74 21.37 -25.54 23.63
C SER A 74 21.83 -24.39 24.51
N SER A 75 21.95 -24.64 25.82
CA SER A 75 22.58 -23.71 26.76
C SER A 75 24.10 -23.60 26.55
N ILE A 76 24.71 -24.62 25.93
CA ILE A 76 26.17 -24.71 25.73
C ILE A 76 26.63 -23.85 24.55
N ASP A 77 25.88 -23.82 23.44
CA ASP A 77 26.14 -22.92 22.32
C ASP A 77 25.26 -21.67 22.45
N ALA A 78 25.86 -20.56 22.90
CA ALA A 78 25.17 -19.30 23.12
C ALA A 78 24.52 -18.71 21.85
N TYR A 79 24.90 -19.17 20.65
CA TYR A 79 24.44 -18.61 19.38
C TYR A 79 23.75 -19.62 18.47
N LEU A 80 23.39 -20.80 18.97
CA LEU A 80 22.61 -21.77 18.20
C LEU A 80 21.10 -21.54 18.40
N PHE A 81 20.49 -20.86 17.43
CA PHE A 81 19.04 -20.66 17.36
C PHE A 81 18.49 -21.28 16.07
N ILE A 82 17.35 -21.96 16.15
CA ILE A 82 16.69 -22.59 15.01
C ILE A 82 15.24 -22.13 14.96
N GLY A 83 14.81 -21.63 13.80
CA GLY A 83 13.43 -21.32 13.46
C GLY A 83 12.90 -22.23 12.36
N THR A 84 11.82 -21.81 11.71
CA THR A 84 11.17 -22.63 10.67
C THR A 84 12.04 -22.73 9.42
N ASN A 85 12.56 -21.60 8.97
CA ASN A 85 13.28 -21.45 7.71
C ASN A 85 14.65 -20.79 7.91
N THR A 86 15.04 -20.59 9.17
CA THR A 86 16.20 -19.81 9.55
C THR A 86 16.99 -20.49 10.65
N LYS A 87 18.30 -20.32 10.62
CA LYS A 87 19.21 -20.79 11.67
C LYS A 87 20.27 -19.74 11.94
N ILE A 88 20.51 -19.44 13.21
CA ILE A 88 21.67 -18.68 13.65
C ILE A 88 22.69 -19.67 14.18
N GLN A 89 23.95 -19.50 13.77
CA GLN A 89 25.05 -20.29 14.28
C GLN A 89 26.34 -19.48 14.28
N LYS A 90 27.21 -19.81 15.23
CA LYS A 90 28.61 -19.39 15.19
C LYS A 90 29.41 -20.39 14.38
N ASP A 91 30.23 -19.89 13.48
CA ASP A 91 31.19 -20.70 12.71
C ASP A 91 32.55 -20.02 12.84
N GLN A 92 33.49 -20.72 13.48
CA GLN A 92 34.76 -20.16 13.97
C GLN A 92 34.51 -18.94 14.86
N ASN A 93 34.96 -17.75 14.45
CA ASN A 93 34.82 -16.50 15.20
C ASN A 93 33.76 -15.57 14.61
N LYS A 94 32.93 -16.04 13.68
CA LYS A 94 31.92 -15.23 13.00
C LYS A 94 30.51 -15.76 13.25
N LEU A 95 29.55 -14.85 13.31
CA LEU A 95 28.14 -15.18 13.41
C LEU A 95 27.51 -15.17 12.03
N TYR A 96 26.68 -16.17 11.78
CA TYR A 96 25.95 -16.30 10.54
C TYR A 96 24.48 -16.55 10.79
N VAL A 97 23.65 -15.98 9.94
CA VAL A 97 22.28 -16.43 9.71
C VAL A 97 22.23 -17.21 8.40
N LEU A 98 21.65 -18.40 8.48
CA LEU A 98 21.34 -19.26 7.36
C LEU A 98 19.86 -19.10 7.05
N LEU A 99 19.54 -18.64 5.84
CA LEU A 99 18.17 -18.50 5.35
C LEU A 99 17.89 -19.57 4.30
N SER A 100 16.77 -20.27 4.45
CA SER A 100 16.25 -21.19 3.45
C SER A 100 14.85 -20.74 3.04
N ASP A 101 14.65 -20.35 1.79
CA ASP A 101 13.32 -19.94 1.32
C ASP A 101 12.36 -21.16 1.24
N THR A 102 12.90 -22.37 1.05
CA THR A 102 12.20 -23.68 1.05
C THR A 102 13.21 -24.81 1.33
N PRO A 103 12.82 -25.99 1.87
CA PRO A 103 13.75 -27.10 2.16
C PRO A 103 14.69 -27.47 1.00
N ASP A 104 14.21 -27.39 -0.24
CA ASP A 104 14.94 -27.80 -1.45
C ASP A 104 15.79 -26.67 -2.11
N LYS A 105 15.79 -25.46 -1.54
CA LYS A 105 16.54 -24.32 -2.11
C LYS A 105 17.91 -24.18 -1.47
N LYS A 106 18.82 -23.56 -2.23
CA LYS A 106 20.17 -23.21 -1.77
C LYS A 106 20.10 -22.33 -0.52
N VAL A 107 20.67 -22.82 0.57
CA VAL A 107 20.79 -22.06 1.83
C VAL A 107 21.68 -20.84 1.61
N LEU A 108 21.14 -19.66 1.93
CA LEU A 108 21.87 -18.40 1.89
C LEU A 108 22.55 -18.16 3.25
N LYS A 109 23.89 -18.13 3.26
CA LYS A 109 24.70 -17.83 4.44
C LYS A 109 25.04 -16.33 4.48
N ILE A 110 24.55 -15.61 5.47
CA ILE A 110 24.76 -14.17 5.66
C ILE A 110 25.52 -13.94 6.96
N GLU A 111 26.63 -13.20 6.88
CA GLU A 111 27.40 -12.78 8.05
C GLU A 111 26.66 -11.65 8.78
N ILE A 112 26.48 -11.81 10.09
CA ILE A 112 25.79 -10.87 10.97
C ILE A 112 26.72 -10.42 12.09
N ASP A 113 26.50 -9.21 12.59
CA ASP A 113 27.28 -8.63 13.69
C ASP A 113 26.40 -7.82 14.63
N THR A 114 26.90 -7.56 15.84
CA THR A 114 26.24 -6.76 16.85
C THR A 114 26.10 -5.32 16.41
N VAL A 115 24.95 -4.71 16.68
CA VAL A 115 24.71 -3.30 16.38
C VAL A 115 24.56 -2.50 17.68
N THR A 116 25.12 -1.30 17.67
CA THR A 116 25.06 -0.36 18.81
C THR A 116 23.91 0.63 18.70
N ASN A 117 23.44 0.93 17.49
CA ASN A 117 22.34 1.86 17.23
C ASN A 117 20.99 1.13 17.10
N GLU A 118 20.39 0.77 18.23
CA GLU A 118 19.09 0.09 18.28
C GLU A 118 17.95 0.95 17.70
N THR A 119 18.04 2.27 17.86
CA THR A 119 17.06 3.25 17.37
C THR A 119 16.92 3.18 15.85
N GLU A 120 18.05 3.09 15.13
CA GLU A 120 18.06 2.99 13.67
C GLU A 120 17.50 1.65 13.18
N ILE A 121 17.82 0.55 13.87
CA ILE A 121 17.24 -0.77 13.55
C ILE A 121 15.72 -0.74 13.68
N ASN A 122 15.22 -0.21 14.80
CA ASN A 122 13.78 -0.09 15.01
C ASN A 122 13.13 0.74 13.91
N GLN A 123 13.74 1.86 13.49
CA GLN A 123 13.24 2.66 12.37
C GLN A 123 13.09 1.85 11.08
N TYR A 124 14.09 1.02 10.73
CA TYR A 124 14.02 0.18 9.53
C TYR A 124 12.97 -0.92 9.64
N ILE A 125 12.87 -1.59 10.79
CA ILE A 125 11.85 -2.62 11.03
C ILE A 125 10.46 -1.99 10.98
N ASN A 126 10.25 -0.85 11.64
CA ASN A 126 8.98 -0.13 11.69
C ASN A 126 8.56 0.36 10.31
N ASN A 127 9.51 0.88 9.52
CA ASN A 127 9.26 1.28 8.14
C ASN A 127 8.84 0.08 7.29
N GLY A 128 9.58 -1.03 7.38
CA GLY A 128 9.26 -2.29 6.73
C GLY A 128 7.87 -2.81 7.08
N TYR A 129 7.54 -2.82 8.37
CA TYR A 129 6.24 -3.25 8.87
C TYR A 129 5.11 -2.37 8.33
N TRP A 130 5.25 -1.04 8.43
CA TRP A 130 4.25 -0.09 7.98
C TRP A 130 3.93 -0.24 6.49
N HIS A 131 4.94 -0.16 5.62
CA HIS A 131 4.72 -0.17 4.18
C HIS A 131 4.19 -1.51 3.67
N THR A 132 4.63 -2.62 4.26
CA THR A 132 4.12 -3.96 3.89
C THR A 132 2.64 -4.07 4.20
N ASN A 133 2.23 -3.72 5.43
CA ASN A 133 0.84 -3.82 5.84
C ASN A 133 -0.05 -2.77 5.14
N PHE A 134 0.48 -1.57 4.86
CA PHE A 134 -0.24 -0.56 4.08
C PHE A 134 -0.44 -1.01 2.62
N SER A 135 0.56 -1.65 2.02
CA SER A 135 0.44 -2.25 0.69
C SER A 135 -0.63 -3.34 0.66
N THR A 136 -0.67 -4.21 1.68
CA THR A 136 -1.72 -5.23 1.82
C THR A 136 -3.11 -4.59 1.93
N LEU A 137 -3.26 -3.57 2.78
CA LEU A 137 -4.51 -2.80 2.91
C LEU A 137 -4.95 -2.21 1.56
N SER A 138 -4.02 -1.63 0.81
CA SER A 138 -4.31 -1.10 -0.53
C SER A 138 -4.81 -2.19 -1.48
N VAL A 139 -4.18 -3.35 -1.50
CA VAL A 139 -4.63 -4.50 -2.32
C VAL A 139 -6.04 -4.95 -1.91
N GLU A 140 -6.30 -5.11 -0.61
CA GLU A 140 -7.61 -5.51 -0.07
C GLU A 140 -8.71 -4.51 -0.47
N VAL A 141 -8.47 -3.21 -0.27
CA VAL A 141 -9.42 -2.15 -0.62
C VAL A 141 -9.71 -2.13 -2.12
N ASN A 142 -8.67 -2.29 -2.95
CA ASN A 142 -8.81 -2.30 -4.41
C ASN A 142 -9.56 -3.53 -4.93
N ALA A 143 -9.41 -4.67 -4.25
CA ALA A 143 -10.18 -5.87 -4.57
C ALA A 143 -11.68 -5.68 -4.24
N MET A 144 -12.00 -4.98 -3.14
CA MET A 144 -13.39 -4.69 -2.76
C MET A 144 -14.04 -3.60 -3.62
N TYR A 145 -13.27 -2.61 -4.07
CA TYR A 145 -13.77 -1.43 -4.79
C TYR A 145 -12.98 -1.18 -6.08
N PRO A 146 -13.19 -1.97 -7.14
CA PRO A 146 -12.36 -1.94 -8.35
C PRO A 146 -12.54 -0.68 -9.21
N ILE A 147 -13.60 0.11 -8.99
CA ILE A 147 -13.90 1.32 -9.77
C ILE A 147 -12.86 2.43 -9.54
N ASP A 148 -12.31 2.50 -8.32
CA ASP A 148 -11.39 3.57 -7.95
C ASP A 148 -10.22 3.03 -7.13
N HIS A 149 -8.99 3.35 -7.56
CA HIS A 149 -7.77 2.77 -7.02
C HIS A 149 -7.29 3.52 -5.77
N TYR A 150 -7.28 2.85 -4.62
CA TYR A 150 -6.60 3.31 -3.43
C TYR A 150 -5.10 3.04 -3.52
N SER A 151 -4.34 4.12 -3.69
CA SER A 151 -2.90 4.07 -3.91
C SER A 151 -2.11 3.68 -2.67
N PHE A 152 -1.22 2.69 -2.80
CA PHE A 152 -0.26 2.35 -1.74
C PHE A 152 0.74 3.49 -1.46
N TYR A 153 0.86 4.48 -2.37
CA TYR A 153 1.73 5.65 -2.16
C TYR A 153 1.29 6.52 -0.97
N GLU A 154 0.01 6.48 -0.58
CA GLU A 154 -0.46 7.19 0.62
C GLU A 154 0.28 6.71 1.87
N GLY A 155 0.77 5.47 1.89
CA GLY A 155 1.57 4.94 2.99
C GLY A 155 2.84 5.75 3.25
N TYR A 156 3.48 6.32 2.22
CA TYR A 156 4.65 7.19 2.38
C TYR A 156 4.27 8.51 3.05
N ARG A 157 3.16 9.11 2.63
CA ARG A 157 2.67 10.37 3.22
C ARG A 157 2.31 10.23 4.70
N TYR A 158 1.75 9.10 5.09
CA TYR A 158 1.52 8.80 6.51
C TYR A 158 2.82 8.59 7.27
N TRP A 159 3.75 7.82 6.69
CA TRP A 159 5.04 7.53 7.31
C TRP A 159 5.81 8.81 7.64
N ASP A 160 5.88 9.75 6.71
CA ASP A 160 6.61 11.02 6.87
C ASP A 160 6.03 11.92 7.99
N ARG A 161 4.83 11.62 8.47
CA ARG A 161 4.15 12.37 9.56
C ARG A 161 4.29 11.71 10.92
N PHE A 162 4.85 10.50 11.00
CA PHE A 162 5.02 9.81 12.27
C PHE A 162 6.23 10.38 13.03
N THR A 163 6.01 10.72 14.31
CA THR A 163 7.06 11.18 15.21
C THR A 163 7.70 10.04 16.01
N ASN A 164 7.07 8.87 16.01
CA ASN A 164 7.43 7.70 16.79
C ASN A 164 8.03 6.58 15.92
N THR A 165 8.63 6.90 14.78
CA THR A 165 9.18 5.91 13.83
C THR A 165 10.32 5.07 14.42
N GLN A 166 10.97 5.57 15.47
CA GLN A 166 12.16 4.98 16.10
C GLN A 166 11.87 4.20 17.40
N ILE A 167 10.61 4.13 17.84
CA ILE A 167 10.25 3.39 19.06
C ILE A 167 10.47 1.89 18.86
N TYR A 168 10.54 1.16 19.97
CA TYR A 168 10.69 -0.29 19.94
C TYR A 168 9.60 -0.96 19.09
N TYR A 169 10.01 -1.87 18.19
CA TYR A 169 9.14 -2.32 17.10
C TYR A 169 7.86 -3.03 17.57
N GLN A 170 7.84 -3.64 18.76
CA GLN A 170 6.61 -4.25 19.30
C GLN A 170 5.58 -3.19 19.69
N ASP A 171 6.03 -2.06 20.26
CA ASP A 171 5.17 -0.93 20.58
C ASP A 171 4.70 -0.22 19.30
N PHE A 172 5.61 -0.07 18.33
CA PHE A 172 5.26 0.46 17.02
C PHE A 172 4.23 -0.42 16.31
N ARG A 173 4.35 -1.74 16.41
CA ARG A 173 3.38 -2.67 15.81
C ARG A 173 1.97 -2.42 16.32
N ALA A 174 1.78 -2.31 17.63
CA ALA A 174 0.47 -2.02 18.21
C ALA A 174 -0.08 -0.66 17.74
N PHE A 175 0.78 0.35 17.67
CA PHE A 175 0.43 1.67 17.11
C PHE A 175 0.02 1.58 15.63
N ALA A 176 0.84 0.91 14.82
CA ALA A 176 0.65 0.77 13.38
C ALA A 176 -0.63 0.00 13.06
N ASP A 177 -0.89 -1.12 13.75
CA ASP A 177 -2.10 -1.92 13.57
C ASP A 177 -3.36 -1.10 13.89
N ASN A 178 -3.35 -0.31 14.96
CA ASN A 178 -4.45 0.60 15.28
C ASN A 178 -4.65 1.67 14.20
N LYS A 179 -3.57 2.30 13.73
CA LYS A 179 -3.63 3.32 12.67
C LYS A 179 -4.11 2.75 11.35
N LEU A 180 -3.61 1.59 10.93
CA LEU A 180 -4.04 0.90 9.72
C LEU A 180 -5.52 0.53 9.80
N LYS A 181 -6.01 0.09 10.96
CA LYS A 181 -7.44 -0.16 11.18
C LYS A 181 -8.27 1.10 10.96
N ILE A 182 -7.90 2.21 11.60
CA ILE A 182 -8.63 3.49 11.44
C ILE A 182 -8.64 3.94 9.97
N ILE A 183 -7.51 3.83 9.28
CA ILE A 183 -7.40 4.17 7.85
C ILE A 183 -8.30 3.24 7.02
N ARG A 184 -8.24 1.93 7.27
CA ARG A 184 -9.09 0.94 6.58
C ARG A 184 -10.57 1.29 6.75
N ASP A 185 -11.01 1.48 7.98
CA ASP A 185 -12.42 1.73 8.30
C ASP A 185 -12.91 3.02 7.60
N SER A 186 -12.11 4.10 7.66
CA SER A 186 -12.43 5.36 7.00
C SER A 186 -12.48 5.26 5.46
N VAL A 187 -11.54 4.54 4.85
CA VAL A 187 -11.48 4.36 3.39
C VAL A 187 -12.63 3.47 2.91
N ILE A 188 -12.94 2.39 3.64
CA ILE A 188 -14.05 1.50 3.33
C ILE A 188 -15.38 2.25 3.44
N GLU A 189 -15.60 3.03 4.49
CA GLU A 189 -16.82 3.81 4.66
C GLU A 189 -17.03 4.78 3.49
N ALA A 190 -15.99 5.55 3.14
CA ALA A 190 -16.06 6.50 2.02
C ALA A 190 -16.32 5.80 0.68
N LYS A 191 -15.61 4.70 0.40
CA LYS A 191 -15.79 3.94 -0.86
C LYS A 191 -17.12 3.21 -0.94
N SER A 192 -17.63 2.69 0.18
CA SER A 192 -18.93 2.04 0.26
C SER A 192 -20.05 3.01 -0.12
N SER A 193 -20.05 4.20 0.50
CA SER A 193 -21.03 5.25 0.19
C SER A 193 -21.03 5.63 -1.30
N ARG A 194 -19.84 5.89 -1.86
CA ARG A 194 -19.67 6.23 -3.30
C ARG A 194 -20.10 5.10 -4.23
N SER A 195 -19.76 3.86 -3.88
CA SER A 195 -20.14 2.68 -4.66
C SER A 195 -21.64 2.47 -4.65
N GLN A 196 -22.31 2.65 -3.51
CA GLN A 196 -23.77 2.56 -3.40
C GLN A 196 -24.47 3.64 -4.21
N LEU A 197 -24.01 4.90 -4.10
CA LEU A 197 -24.54 6.01 -4.89
C LEU A 197 -24.39 5.77 -6.40
N THR A 198 -23.22 5.28 -6.82
CA THR A 198 -22.93 4.94 -8.21
C THR A 198 -23.84 3.83 -8.70
N GLN A 199 -23.94 2.73 -7.94
CA GLN A 199 -24.76 1.59 -8.32
C GLN A 199 -26.25 1.96 -8.40
N HIS A 200 -26.76 2.71 -7.41
CA HIS A 200 -28.12 3.23 -7.42
C HIS A 200 -28.39 4.09 -8.65
N THR A 201 -27.48 5.02 -8.96
CA THR A 201 -27.63 5.92 -10.12
C THR A 201 -27.62 5.15 -11.44
N VAL A 202 -26.68 4.22 -11.61
CA VAL A 202 -26.54 3.43 -12.84
C VAL A 202 -27.74 2.49 -13.03
N ASN A 203 -28.21 1.82 -11.97
CA ASN A 203 -29.34 0.91 -12.03
C ASN A 203 -30.65 1.61 -12.38
N ASN A 204 -30.80 2.88 -12.00
CA ASN A 204 -32.00 3.66 -12.23
C ASN A 204 -31.86 4.65 -13.40
N ILE A 205 -30.78 4.59 -14.19
CA ILE A 205 -30.43 5.63 -15.15
C ILE A 205 -31.52 5.88 -16.20
N SER A 206 -32.28 4.85 -16.60
CA SER A 206 -33.36 4.99 -17.57
C SER A 206 -34.48 5.90 -17.06
N THR A 207 -34.77 5.85 -15.76
CA THR A 207 -35.89 6.55 -15.11
C THR A 207 -35.46 7.68 -14.18
N ILE A 208 -34.15 7.87 -13.97
CA ILE A 208 -33.63 8.88 -13.05
C ILE A 208 -34.08 10.28 -13.46
N SER A 209 -34.46 11.08 -12.46
CA SER A 209 -34.77 12.48 -12.69
C SER A 209 -33.50 13.28 -12.99
N TYR A 210 -33.65 14.37 -13.74
CA TYR A 210 -32.51 15.26 -14.02
C TYR A 210 -31.89 15.83 -12.72
N THR A 211 -32.72 16.23 -11.76
CA THR A 211 -32.26 16.79 -10.49
C THR A 211 -31.47 15.78 -9.67
N GLU A 212 -31.95 14.53 -9.58
CA GLU A 212 -31.24 13.47 -8.87
C GLU A 212 -29.90 13.15 -9.54
N LEU A 213 -29.88 12.99 -10.86
CA LEU A 213 -28.64 12.75 -11.60
C LEU A 213 -27.62 13.88 -11.39
N LYS A 214 -28.07 15.14 -11.47
CA LYS A 214 -27.22 16.31 -11.24
C LYS A 214 -26.62 16.29 -9.83
N ASN A 215 -27.44 16.04 -8.81
CA ASN A 215 -26.98 16.01 -7.42
C ASN A 215 -25.98 14.87 -7.18
N ASN A 216 -26.24 13.69 -7.72
CA ASN A 216 -25.36 12.53 -7.59
C ASN A 216 -24.00 12.77 -8.26
N LEU A 217 -23.99 13.39 -9.44
CA LEU A 217 -22.74 13.75 -10.13
C LEU A 217 -21.94 14.84 -9.41
N ILE A 218 -22.62 15.84 -8.81
CA ILE A 218 -21.96 16.87 -8.00
C ILE A 218 -21.31 16.23 -6.78
N ALA A 219 -22.01 15.32 -6.11
CA ALA A 219 -21.50 14.61 -4.95
C ALA A 219 -20.24 13.80 -5.26
N LEU A 220 -20.10 13.29 -6.49
CA LEU A 220 -18.96 12.50 -6.96
C LEU A 220 -17.92 13.30 -7.76
N SER A 221 -18.01 14.62 -7.76
CA SER A 221 -17.20 15.44 -8.66
C SER A 221 -15.76 15.68 -8.18
N ASP A 222 -15.37 15.22 -6.98
CA ASP A 222 -14.00 15.37 -6.51
C ASP A 222 -13.00 14.55 -7.35
N ASP A 223 -11.77 15.05 -7.48
CA ASP A 223 -10.71 14.40 -8.25
C ASP A 223 -10.31 13.03 -7.69
N SER A 224 -10.55 12.80 -6.40
CA SER A 224 -10.39 11.51 -5.73
C SER A 224 -11.46 10.48 -6.09
N GLU A 225 -12.47 10.86 -6.88
CA GLU A 225 -13.67 10.05 -7.16
C GLU A 225 -13.93 9.82 -8.66
N ARG A 226 -12.92 10.11 -9.49
CA ARG A 226 -13.00 10.12 -10.96
C ARG A 226 -13.57 8.82 -11.56
N GLY A 227 -13.25 7.66 -10.98
CA GLY A 227 -13.77 6.37 -11.46
C GLY A 227 -15.28 6.26 -11.34
N TYR A 228 -15.84 6.64 -10.19
CA TYR A 228 -17.27 6.61 -9.91
C TYR A 228 -18.03 7.61 -10.79
N PHE A 229 -17.51 8.84 -10.86
CA PHE A 229 -18.05 9.88 -11.75
C PHE A 229 -18.09 9.41 -13.21
N SER A 230 -16.98 8.86 -13.71
CA SER A 230 -16.87 8.40 -15.10
C SER A 230 -17.82 7.24 -15.41
N THR A 231 -18.05 6.36 -14.43
CA THR A 231 -18.99 5.24 -14.56
C THR A 231 -20.43 5.73 -14.77
N ILE A 232 -20.87 6.73 -13.98
CA ILE A 232 -22.20 7.33 -14.16
C ILE A 232 -22.28 8.05 -15.50
N VAL A 233 -21.29 8.87 -15.84
CA VAL A 233 -21.27 9.61 -17.12
C VAL A 233 -21.36 8.65 -18.31
N HIS A 234 -20.64 7.52 -18.26
CA HIS A 234 -20.75 6.50 -19.28
C HIS A 234 -22.18 5.96 -19.38
N ALA A 235 -22.82 5.60 -18.27
CA ALA A 235 -24.21 5.12 -18.26
C ALA A 235 -25.19 6.16 -18.85
N VAL A 236 -25.03 7.44 -18.51
CA VAL A 236 -25.81 8.55 -19.08
C VAL A 236 -25.58 8.65 -20.58
N CYS A 237 -24.32 8.58 -21.06
CA CYS A 237 -24.03 8.60 -22.49
C CYS A 237 -24.77 7.49 -23.25
N MET A 238 -24.85 6.31 -22.65
CA MET A 238 -25.42 5.12 -23.28
C MET A 238 -26.95 5.09 -23.30
N GLN A 239 -27.59 5.56 -22.23
CA GLN A 239 -29.04 5.39 -22.03
C GLN A 239 -29.84 6.70 -22.06
N ARG A 240 -29.23 7.81 -21.66
CA ARG A 240 -29.90 9.11 -21.46
C ARG A 240 -29.02 10.27 -21.95
N THR A 241 -28.58 10.18 -23.21
CA THR A 241 -27.67 11.18 -23.80
C THR A 241 -28.30 12.60 -23.79
N ASP A 242 -29.63 12.70 -23.80
CA ASP A 242 -30.38 13.95 -23.59
C ASP A 242 -29.98 14.65 -22.29
N LEU A 243 -29.89 13.89 -21.19
CA LEU A 243 -29.52 14.42 -19.88
C LEU A 243 -28.05 14.82 -19.82
N LEU A 244 -27.16 14.15 -20.56
CA LEU A 244 -25.74 14.54 -20.65
C LEU A 244 -25.59 15.96 -21.18
N PHE A 245 -26.27 16.28 -22.28
CA PHE A 245 -26.21 17.62 -22.87
C PHE A 245 -26.80 18.66 -21.94
N LYS A 246 -27.97 18.35 -21.35
CA LYS A 246 -28.60 19.24 -20.37
C LYS A 246 -27.69 19.51 -19.16
N LEU A 247 -27.04 18.47 -18.62
CA LEU A 247 -26.08 18.61 -17.51
C LEU A 247 -24.93 19.55 -17.86
N ALA A 248 -24.35 19.39 -19.05
CA ALA A 248 -23.23 20.21 -19.49
C ALA A 248 -23.63 21.67 -19.77
N ASP A 249 -24.81 21.88 -20.34
CA ASP A 249 -25.32 23.21 -20.67
C ASP A 249 -25.76 23.98 -19.41
N ASP A 250 -26.40 23.30 -18.44
CA ASP A 250 -26.85 23.91 -17.19
C ASP A 250 -25.74 24.04 -16.12
N ASN A 251 -24.64 23.29 -16.23
CA ASN A 251 -23.56 23.28 -15.23
C ASN A 251 -22.18 23.45 -15.89
N PRO A 252 -21.80 24.69 -16.26
CA PRO A 252 -20.54 24.96 -16.94
C PRO A 252 -19.30 24.47 -16.18
N SER A 253 -19.33 24.46 -14.84
CA SER A 253 -18.23 23.99 -13.98
C SER A 253 -17.97 22.48 -14.08
N LEU A 254 -18.93 21.69 -14.55
CA LEU A 254 -18.76 20.25 -14.75
C LEU A 254 -18.25 19.90 -16.15
N LYS A 255 -18.24 20.84 -17.10
CA LYS A 255 -17.92 20.55 -18.51
C LYS A 255 -16.57 19.87 -18.69
N GLU A 256 -15.53 20.37 -18.04
CA GLU A 256 -14.19 19.78 -18.15
C GLU A 256 -14.15 18.34 -17.60
N LYS A 257 -14.80 18.11 -16.45
CA LYS A 257 -14.90 16.78 -15.84
C LYS A 257 -15.71 15.82 -16.71
N LEU A 258 -16.82 16.29 -17.30
CA LEU A 258 -17.61 15.52 -18.25
C LEU A 258 -16.79 15.18 -19.50
N LEU A 259 -16.06 16.15 -20.08
CA LEU A 259 -15.17 15.91 -21.21
C LEU A 259 -14.13 14.86 -20.87
N TYR A 260 -13.50 14.94 -19.70
CA TYR A 260 -12.53 13.94 -19.26
C TYR A 260 -13.15 12.55 -19.08
N ALA A 261 -14.34 12.48 -18.50
CA ALA A 261 -15.07 11.24 -18.21
C ALA A 261 -15.61 10.53 -19.46
N ILE A 262 -15.92 11.25 -20.53
CA ILE A 262 -16.45 10.69 -21.78
C ILE A 262 -15.32 10.00 -22.55
N GLN A 263 -14.99 8.77 -22.17
CA GLN A 263 -13.96 7.97 -22.82
C GLN A 263 -14.57 6.82 -23.63
N GLY A 264 -13.78 6.23 -24.53
CA GLY A 264 -14.20 5.09 -25.33
C GLY A 264 -14.96 5.45 -26.60
N LYS A 265 -14.81 4.60 -27.63
CA LYS A 265 -15.41 4.81 -28.96
C LYS A 265 -16.93 4.80 -28.90
N GLU A 266 -17.52 3.98 -28.05
CA GLU A 266 -18.97 3.78 -27.97
C GLU A 266 -19.69 5.01 -27.44
N SER A 267 -19.24 5.60 -26.32
CA SER A 267 -19.80 6.85 -25.78
C SER A 267 -19.70 7.99 -26.80
N ILE A 268 -18.57 8.08 -27.52
CA ILE A 268 -18.39 9.08 -28.58
C ILE A 268 -19.36 8.85 -29.75
N GLN A 269 -19.60 7.60 -30.14
CA GLN A 269 -20.55 7.26 -31.20
C GLN A 269 -21.98 7.63 -30.80
N LYS A 270 -22.39 7.31 -29.57
CA LYS A 270 -23.71 7.71 -29.03
C LYS A 270 -23.88 9.23 -29.04
N ILE A 271 -22.88 9.98 -28.58
CA ILE A 271 -22.91 11.45 -28.60
C ILE A 271 -22.98 12.00 -30.04
N ARG A 272 -22.27 11.40 -30.99
CA ARG A 272 -22.33 11.81 -32.41
C ARG A 272 -23.70 11.56 -33.02
N ALA A 273 -24.30 10.41 -32.71
CA ALA A 273 -25.61 10.00 -33.23
C ALA A 273 -26.76 10.80 -32.63
N ALA A 274 -26.61 11.38 -31.43
CA ALA A 274 -27.67 12.15 -30.79
C ALA A 274 -28.08 13.38 -31.61
N GLU A 275 -29.37 13.51 -31.90
CA GLU A 275 -29.96 14.66 -32.60
C GLU A 275 -30.11 15.84 -31.65
N THR A 276 -29.06 16.68 -31.55
CA THR A 276 -29.04 17.87 -30.69
C THR A 276 -28.20 18.98 -31.29
N ASN A 277 -28.56 20.22 -30.95
CA ASN A 277 -27.80 21.43 -31.26
C ASN A 277 -26.92 21.91 -30.09
N SER A 278 -26.82 21.13 -29.00
CA SER A 278 -26.03 21.49 -27.83
C SER A 278 -24.58 21.82 -28.22
N PRO A 279 -24.03 22.96 -27.75
CA PRO A 279 -22.63 23.32 -28.00
C PRO A 279 -21.67 22.28 -27.42
N PHE A 280 -22.06 21.60 -26.34
CA PHE A 280 -21.26 20.56 -25.70
C PHE A 280 -20.95 19.39 -26.65
N LYS A 281 -21.88 19.01 -27.54
CA LYS A 281 -21.62 17.99 -28.57
C LYS A 281 -20.42 18.36 -29.44
N ARG A 282 -20.32 19.62 -29.84
CA ARG A 282 -19.21 20.13 -30.66
C ARG A 282 -17.91 20.15 -29.87
N GLU A 283 -17.96 20.52 -28.59
CA GLU A 283 -16.82 20.50 -27.68
C GLU A 283 -16.24 19.08 -27.53
N VAL A 284 -17.08 18.07 -27.26
CA VAL A 284 -16.66 16.66 -27.17
C VAL A 284 -15.96 16.18 -28.45
N ILE A 285 -16.55 16.47 -29.62
CA ILE A 285 -15.98 16.06 -30.90
C ILE A 285 -14.65 16.76 -31.18
N LYS A 286 -14.55 18.06 -30.85
CA LYS A 286 -13.32 18.85 -31.00
C LYS A 286 -12.22 18.33 -30.09
N ASP A 287 -12.52 18.13 -28.81
CA ASP A 287 -11.58 17.61 -27.81
C ASP A 287 -10.99 16.26 -28.26
N ARG A 288 -11.85 15.31 -28.65
CA ARG A 288 -11.40 13.99 -29.12
C ARG A 288 -10.54 14.03 -30.39
N ARG A 289 -10.84 14.94 -31.32
CA ARG A 289 -9.98 15.17 -32.50
C ARG A 289 -8.61 15.71 -32.10
N GLN A 290 -8.57 16.67 -31.18
CA GLN A 290 -7.32 17.26 -30.69
C GLN A 290 -6.46 16.25 -29.93
N THR A 291 -7.04 15.46 -29.02
CA THR A 291 -6.32 14.39 -28.31
C THR A 291 -5.72 13.37 -29.27
N THR A 292 -6.49 12.93 -30.28
CA THR A 292 -6.02 11.96 -31.28
C THR A 292 -4.87 12.53 -32.11
N ALA A 293 -4.98 13.78 -32.58
CA ALA A 293 -3.91 14.46 -33.30
C ALA A 293 -2.63 14.61 -32.46
N MET A 294 -2.77 14.93 -31.16
CA MET A 294 -1.64 15.04 -30.25
C MET A 294 -0.93 13.69 -30.07
N LEU A 295 -1.68 12.61 -29.85
CA LEU A 295 -1.11 11.27 -29.72
C LEU A 295 -0.36 10.83 -30.99
N ILE A 296 -0.91 11.12 -32.17
CA ILE A 296 -0.24 10.85 -33.45
C ILE A 296 1.07 11.64 -33.55
N LYS A 297 1.05 12.95 -33.24
CA LYS A 297 2.25 13.79 -33.27
C LYS A 297 3.34 13.28 -32.33
N VAL A 298 2.97 12.91 -31.11
CA VAL A 298 3.90 12.35 -30.12
C VAL A 298 4.47 11.01 -30.62
N GLY A 299 3.64 10.12 -31.16
CA GLY A 299 4.09 8.85 -31.75
C GLY A 299 5.06 9.05 -32.92
N THR A 300 4.76 9.98 -33.83
CA THR A 300 5.65 10.30 -34.96
C THR A 300 6.98 10.87 -34.51
N LEU A 301 7.00 11.69 -33.44
CA LEU A 301 8.23 12.23 -32.87
C LEU A 301 9.11 11.13 -32.28
N TYR A 302 8.53 10.21 -31.49
CA TYR A 302 9.26 9.07 -30.93
C TYR A 302 9.79 8.13 -32.02
N ALA A 303 9.02 7.89 -33.09
CA ALA A 303 9.47 7.09 -34.22
C ALA A 303 10.67 7.75 -34.93
N ALA A 304 10.61 9.06 -35.17
CA ALA A 304 11.72 9.82 -35.77
C ALA A 304 12.98 9.80 -34.89
N LEU A 305 12.83 9.96 -33.57
CA LEU A 305 13.94 9.85 -32.63
C LEU A 305 14.53 8.44 -32.59
N GLY A 306 13.70 7.39 -32.65
CA GLY A 306 14.15 6.00 -32.72
C GLY A 306 14.99 5.73 -33.99
N VAL A 307 14.53 6.20 -35.15
CA VAL A 307 15.28 6.11 -36.41
C VAL A 307 16.62 6.85 -36.31
N LEU A 308 16.63 8.05 -35.71
CA LEU A 308 17.85 8.82 -35.50
C LEU A 308 18.86 8.06 -34.62
N VAL A 309 18.40 7.46 -33.51
CA VAL A 309 19.26 6.68 -32.61
C VAL A 309 19.83 5.45 -33.31
N VAL A 310 19.00 4.68 -34.05
CA VAL A 310 19.48 3.52 -34.82
C VAL A 310 20.50 3.94 -35.87
N TYR A 311 20.26 5.04 -36.57
CA TYR A 311 21.20 5.59 -37.55
C TYR A 311 22.53 6.00 -36.91
N LEU A 312 22.50 6.59 -35.71
CA LEU A 312 23.71 6.99 -34.98
C LEU A 312 24.50 5.79 -34.41
N ILE A 313 23.84 4.67 -34.11
CA ILE A 313 24.50 3.43 -33.65
C ILE A 313 25.08 2.63 -34.82
N ALA A 314 24.43 2.66 -35.98
CA ALA A 314 24.84 1.93 -37.18
C ALA A 314 26.01 2.59 -37.94
N ARG A 315 26.52 3.72 -37.45
CA ARG A 315 27.60 4.51 -38.04
C ARG A 315 28.82 4.52 -37.14
#